data_AF-A0A7W4CVM8-F1
#
_entry.id   AF-A0A7W4CVM8-F1
#
_cell.length_a   1.000
_cell.length_b   1.000
_cell.length_c   1.000
_cell.angle_alpha   90.00
_cell.angle_beta   90.00
_cell.angle_gamma   90.00
#
_symmetry.space_group_name_H-M   'P 1'
#
loop_
_entity.id
_entity.type
_entity.pdbx_description
1 polymer ?
#
loop_
_entity_poly.entity_id
_entity_poly.type
_entity_poly.pdbx_seq_one_letter_code
_entity_poly.pdbx_strand_id
1 'polypeptide(L)'
;MTTAASTSPYASPSLHCDIVMKGGITSGVIYPRAVSELAKTYTLSSVGGASAGAIAAAAAAAAELGRHSGGFEGLDEMPDELAALAPDGQSKLASFFQPTRTAAPLFRLMFSVAGKESGKIGALVGGLLRSFWKEALAGALVGLVLIVVSALGEGIASVAGVVGGLLLLVLGAAVGVLMGALRTFGRVVEDGFGMCTGMEGYGAGGAKPLTPWLYEKIQTLAGRAPGAPPLTFGDLRSAGVTLRVMTTNLTRHQPMAMPWSTREFYFDPDEMRGLFPADVVDWMVAHPPAGDGGDPIQTRSDQGRTLHPWPAADDLPVIVPTRMSLSFPVLISAVRLYAVDYTRPENQGPDGAVGQAAATDGPTFSSVWFTDGGLCANLPVHFFDSPLPKHPTFAFNLGPFPPGRAKSQDQSENSYLPTTNQAGLQRPWFPLPTKGLGAWASFGLLMVHTAREWVDGAQMVMPGYRDRIVTVHHDHAEGGMNLSMPPEVVTELAERGRLGAVKLVNAFAGPQPGTVPTRGWNNHRWLRFRTATSGLAGWLQGFRSSYLDTTSGGTPYSDLAGPGADAPLPSYQLTSPKRELLNERTGELMNLTDSWGGAPVPPAPQPAPRLRLVPDDGTAAGLDLQD
;
A
#
# COMPACT_ATOMS: atom_id res chain seq x y z
N MET A 1 -24.32 -28.34 -36.97
CA MET A 1 -24.12 -26.98 -36.45
C MET A 1 -22.86 -27.02 -35.61
N THR A 2 -21.75 -26.58 -36.19
CA THR A 2 -20.46 -26.38 -35.51
C THR A 2 -20.66 -25.27 -34.49
N THR A 3 -20.54 -25.60 -33.20
CA THR A 3 -20.47 -24.63 -32.11
C THR A 3 -19.28 -23.72 -32.38
N ALA A 4 -19.55 -22.47 -32.77
CA ALA A 4 -18.52 -21.43 -32.78
C ALA A 4 -17.95 -21.37 -31.36
N ALA A 5 -16.68 -21.72 -31.18
CA ALA A 5 -15.97 -21.51 -29.93
C ALA A 5 -16.11 -20.02 -29.59
N SER A 6 -16.81 -19.70 -28.49
CA SER A 6 -16.92 -18.33 -27.99
C SER A 6 -15.49 -17.83 -27.74
N THR A 7 -14.98 -16.97 -28.62
CA THR A 7 -13.68 -16.31 -28.41
C THR A 7 -13.78 -15.51 -27.12
N SER A 8 -12.86 -15.75 -26.18
CA SER A 8 -12.79 -15.01 -24.91
C SER A 8 -12.87 -13.50 -25.18
N PRO A 9 -13.67 -12.73 -24.41
CA PRO A 9 -13.81 -11.29 -24.61
C PRO A 9 -12.50 -10.52 -24.34
N TYR A 10 -11.48 -11.19 -23.78
CA TYR A 10 -10.17 -10.62 -23.45
C TYR A 10 -9.09 -10.96 -24.48
N ALA A 11 -9.40 -11.73 -25.53
CA ALA A 11 -8.38 -12.31 -26.41
C ALA A 11 -7.67 -11.30 -27.33
N SER A 12 -8.27 -10.15 -27.61
CA SER A 12 -7.75 -9.20 -28.60
C SER A 12 -8.07 -7.73 -28.25
N PRO A 13 -7.49 -7.19 -27.17
CA PRO A 13 -7.56 -5.76 -26.87
C PRO A 13 -6.86 -4.95 -27.98
N SER A 14 -7.32 -3.72 -28.22
CA SER A 14 -6.78 -2.86 -29.28
C SER A 14 -5.93 -1.69 -28.77
N LEU A 15 -5.89 -1.50 -27.46
CA LEU A 15 -5.21 -0.40 -26.78
C LEU A 15 -4.36 -0.92 -25.63
N HIS A 16 -3.51 -0.06 -25.07
CA HIS A 16 -2.76 -0.32 -23.84
C HIS A 16 -3.24 0.61 -22.73
N CYS A 17 -3.14 0.17 -21.49
CA CYS A 17 -3.27 1.05 -20.33
C CYS A 17 -2.39 0.57 -19.17
N ASP A 18 -2.18 1.48 -18.22
CA ASP A 18 -1.69 1.13 -16.89
C ASP A 18 -2.81 1.27 -15.88
N ILE A 19 -2.70 0.61 -14.72
CA ILE A 19 -3.68 0.70 -13.64
C ILE A 19 -2.99 0.89 -12.29
N VAL A 20 -3.49 1.82 -11.50
CA VAL A 20 -3.14 2.03 -10.09
C VAL A 20 -4.36 1.87 -9.20
N MET A 21 -4.26 1.09 -8.13
CA MET A 21 -5.38 0.79 -7.23
C MET A 21 -5.07 1.20 -5.79
N LYS A 22 -6.02 1.91 -5.18
CA LYS A 22 -5.91 2.37 -3.79
C LYS A 22 -5.96 1.19 -2.81
N GLY A 23 -5.25 1.32 -1.69
CA GLY A 23 -5.42 0.44 -0.55
C GLY A 23 -6.72 0.68 0.23
N GLY A 24 -7.13 -0.33 1.00
CA GLY A 24 -8.30 -0.25 1.86
C GLY A 24 -8.91 -1.63 2.07
N ILE A 25 -9.33 -1.93 3.30
CA ILE A 25 -9.77 -3.29 3.67
C ILE A 25 -10.91 -3.81 2.76
N THR A 26 -11.82 -2.95 2.33
CA THR A 26 -12.96 -3.30 1.46
C THR A 26 -12.68 -3.18 -0.04
N SER A 27 -11.44 -2.83 -0.44
CA SER A 27 -11.10 -2.57 -1.84
C SER A 27 -10.91 -3.84 -2.67
N GLY A 28 -10.53 -4.95 -2.01
CA GLY A 28 -10.22 -6.22 -2.68
C GLY A 28 -11.37 -6.85 -3.47
N VAL A 29 -12.63 -6.49 -3.20
CA VAL A 29 -13.80 -7.00 -3.93
C VAL A 29 -14.24 -6.10 -5.10
N ILE A 30 -13.81 -4.84 -5.14
CA ILE A 30 -14.22 -3.86 -6.15
C ILE A 30 -13.39 -4.03 -7.44
N TYR A 31 -12.10 -4.25 -7.28
CA TYR A 31 -11.14 -4.21 -8.37
C TYR A 31 -11.21 -5.35 -9.38
N PRO A 32 -11.51 -6.62 -9.01
CA PRO A 32 -11.43 -7.72 -9.97
C PRO A 32 -12.32 -7.53 -11.23
N ARG A 33 -13.59 -7.17 -11.05
CA ARG A 33 -14.49 -6.86 -12.19
C ARG A 33 -14.14 -5.55 -12.90
N ALA A 34 -13.58 -4.58 -12.19
CA ALA A 34 -13.12 -3.33 -12.79
C ALA A 34 -11.94 -3.56 -13.75
N VAL A 35 -10.95 -4.35 -13.32
CA VAL A 35 -9.80 -4.75 -14.14
C VAL A 35 -10.26 -5.60 -15.31
N SER A 36 -11.12 -6.58 -15.08
CA SER A 36 -11.65 -7.45 -16.13
C SER A 36 -12.41 -6.65 -17.19
N GLU A 37 -13.19 -5.64 -16.81
CA GLU A 37 -13.84 -4.73 -17.77
C GLU A 37 -12.83 -3.94 -18.62
N LEU A 38 -11.75 -3.42 -18.02
CA LEU A 38 -10.69 -2.74 -18.77
C LEU A 38 -9.98 -3.71 -19.73
N ALA A 39 -9.74 -4.95 -19.32
CA ALA A 39 -9.02 -5.96 -20.09
C ALA A 39 -9.69 -6.36 -21.41
N LYS A 40 -11.00 -6.07 -21.56
CA LYS A 40 -11.75 -6.25 -22.82
C LYS A 40 -11.30 -5.28 -23.91
N THR A 41 -10.79 -4.11 -23.52
CA THR A 41 -10.39 -3.03 -24.42
C THR A 41 -8.87 -2.81 -24.42
N TYR A 42 -8.22 -3.05 -23.28
CA TYR A 42 -6.82 -2.71 -23.04
C TYR A 42 -5.97 -3.94 -22.68
N THR A 43 -4.75 -4.00 -23.21
CA THR A 43 -3.63 -4.76 -22.68
C THR A 43 -3.07 -4.03 -21.47
N LEU A 44 -2.90 -4.71 -20.34
CA LEU A 44 -2.34 -4.10 -19.13
C LEU A 44 -0.82 -4.08 -19.22
N SER A 45 -0.23 -2.91 -19.47
CA SER A 45 1.23 -2.74 -19.55
C SER A 45 1.85 -2.68 -18.16
N SER A 46 1.28 -1.85 -17.28
CA SER A 46 1.77 -1.69 -15.92
C SER A 46 0.64 -1.67 -14.91
N VAL A 47 0.81 -2.36 -13.80
CA VAL A 47 -0.18 -2.45 -12.73
C VAL A 47 0.46 -2.23 -11.38
N GLY A 48 -0.21 -1.47 -10.51
CA GLY A 48 0.33 -1.22 -9.18
C GLY A 48 -0.68 -0.84 -8.13
N GLY A 49 -0.26 -0.90 -6.87
CA GLY A 49 -1.13 -0.59 -5.76
C GLY A 49 -0.45 -0.72 -4.39
N ALA A 50 -1.25 -0.46 -3.36
CA ALA A 50 -0.86 -0.56 -1.96
C ALA A 50 -1.93 -1.32 -1.18
N SER A 51 -1.57 -2.06 -0.12
CA SER A 51 -2.52 -2.81 0.72
C SER A 51 -3.38 -3.78 -0.12
N ALA A 52 -4.69 -3.81 0.08
CA ALA A 52 -5.59 -4.60 -0.76
C ALA A 52 -5.57 -4.19 -2.26
N GLY A 53 -5.16 -2.97 -2.60
CA GLY A 53 -4.86 -2.58 -3.99
C GLY A 53 -3.66 -3.33 -4.57
N ALA A 54 -2.70 -3.75 -3.74
CA ALA A 54 -1.58 -4.60 -4.17
C ALA A 54 -2.01 -6.04 -4.46
N ILE A 55 -3.03 -6.57 -3.75
CA ILE A 55 -3.65 -7.86 -4.10
C ILE A 55 -4.23 -7.77 -5.50
N ALA A 56 -5.03 -6.74 -5.76
CA ALA A 56 -5.65 -6.56 -7.06
C ALA A 56 -4.61 -6.31 -8.17
N ALA A 57 -3.53 -5.57 -7.89
CA ALA A 57 -2.44 -5.38 -8.84
C ALA A 57 -1.72 -6.69 -9.18
N ALA A 58 -1.41 -7.51 -8.19
CA ALA A 58 -0.78 -8.82 -8.41
C ALA A 58 -1.72 -9.78 -9.15
N ALA A 59 -3.00 -9.80 -8.79
CA ALA A 59 -4.01 -10.61 -9.48
C ALA A 59 -4.22 -10.15 -10.94
N ALA A 60 -4.21 -8.83 -11.19
CA ALA A 60 -4.28 -8.26 -12.54
C ALA A 60 -3.04 -8.61 -13.37
N ALA A 61 -1.84 -8.50 -12.81
CA ALA A 61 -0.60 -8.86 -13.48
C ALA A 61 -0.58 -10.35 -13.86
N ALA A 62 -0.99 -11.21 -12.91
CA ALA A 62 -1.10 -12.63 -13.14
C ALA A 62 -2.17 -12.95 -14.21
N ALA A 63 -3.34 -12.32 -14.15
CA ALA A 63 -4.40 -12.50 -15.13
C ALA A 63 -3.99 -12.04 -16.54
N GLU A 64 -3.19 -10.97 -16.65
CA GLU A 64 -2.60 -10.53 -17.92
C GLU A 64 -1.63 -11.58 -18.49
N LEU A 65 -0.73 -12.12 -17.66
CA LEU A 65 0.14 -13.23 -18.06
C LEU A 65 -0.67 -14.46 -18.50
N GLY A 66 -1.75 -14.77 -17.78
CA GLY A 66 -2.67 -15.85 -18.08
C GLY A 66 -3.81 -15.48 -19.04
N ARG A 67 -3.73 -14.36 -19.79
CA ARG A 67 -4.83 -13.83 -20.61
C ARG A 67 -5.43 -14.88 -21.55
N HIS A 68 -4.60 -15.70 -22.18
CA HIS A 68 -5.03 -16.74 -23.12
C HIS A 68 -5.39 -18.08 -22.46
N SER A 69 -5.21 -18.18 -21.14
CA SER A 69 -5.46 -19.38 -20.34
C SER A 69 -6.65 -19.24 -19.39
N GLY A 70 -7.44 -18.17 -19.52
CA GLY A 70 -8.61 -17.91 -18.66
C GLY A 70 -8.33 -17.02 -17.45
N GLY A 71 -7.21 -16.29 -17.43
CA GLY A 71 -6.79 -15.48 -16.30
C GLY A 71 -7.80 -14.37 -15.93
N PHE A 72 -8.36 -13.67 -16.92
CA PHE A 72 -9.35 -12.61 -16.67
C PHE A 72 -10.73 -13.13 -16.32
N GLU A 73 -11.14 -14.28 -16.86
CA GLU A 73 -12.35 -14.99 -16.45
C GLU A 73 -12.28 -15.35 -14.95
N GLY A 74 -11.17 -15.96 -14.52
CA GLY A 74 -10.97 -16.31 -13.11
C GLY A 74 -10.82 -15.10 -12.19
N LEU A 75 -10.43 -13.93 -12.73
CA LEU A 75 -10.40 -12.67 -12.01
C LEU A 75 -11.81 -12.08 -11.86
N ASP A 76 -12.64 -12.12 -12.91
CA ASP A 76 -14.03 -11.62 -12.89
C ASP A 76 -14.91 -12.37 -11.87
N GLU A 77 -14.65 -13.68 -11.70
CA GLU A 77 -15.32 -14.57 -10.73
C GLU A 77 -14.83 -14.42 -9.28
N MET A 78 -13.68 -13.78 -9.07
CA MET A 78 -13.03 -13.68 -7.74
C MET A 78 -13.94 -13.05 -6.66
N PRO A 79 -14.75 -12.00 -6.92
CA PRO A 79 -15.65 -11.45 -5.90
C PRO A 79 -16.71 -12.45 -5.43
N ASP A 80 -17.22 -13.31 -6.31
CA ASP A 80 -18.22 -14.31 -5.97
C ASP A 80 -17.61 -15.40 -5.09
N GLU A 81 -16.35 -15.79 -5.34
CA GLU A 81 -15.62 -16.68 -4.43
C GLU A 81 -15.40 -16.08 -3.05
N LEU A 82 -15.11 -14.78 -2.97
CA LEU A 82 -14.90 -14.07 -1.70
C LEU A 82 -16.20 -13.93 -0.89
N ALA A 83 -17.32 -13.82 -1.59
CA ALA A 83 -18.67 -13.77 -1.01
C ALA A 83 -19.18 -15.14 -0.54
N ALA A 84 -18.67 -16.24 -1.10
CA ALA A 84 -19.09 -17.59 -0.74
C ALA A 84 -18.88 -17.89 0.75
N LEU A 85 -19.73 -18.77 1.30
CA LEU A 85 -19.62 -19.19 2.70
C LEU A 85 -18.50 -20.21 2.89
N ALA A 86 -17.68 -20.00 3.92
CA ALA A 86 -16.68 -20.93 4.41
C ALA A 86 -17.32 -22.02 5.29
N PRO A 87 -16.60 -23.11 5.61
CA PRO A 87 -17.14 -24.22 6.42
C PRO A 87 -17.66 -23.82 7.81
N ASP A 88 -17.21 -22.68 8.34
CA ASP A 88 -17.62 -22.12 9.62
C ASP A 88 -18.89 -21.24 9.54
N GLY A 89 -19.48 -21.11 8.35
CA GLY A 89 -20.67 -20.30 8.08
C GLY A 89 -20.40 -18.79 7.92
N GLN A 90 -19.15 -18.34 7.96
CA GLN A 90 -18.78 -16.96 7.65
C GLN A 90 -18.46 -16.81 6.16
N SER A 91 -18.34 -15.57 5.66
CA SER A 91 -17.83 -15.36 4.31
C SER A 91 -16.37 -15.84 4.20
N LYS A 92 -15.97 -16.31 3.03
CA LYS A 92 -14.60 -16.73 2.75
C LYS A 92 -13.59 -15.61 3.07
N LEU A 93 -13.94 -14.36 2.76
CA LEU A 93 -13.14 -13.18 3.12
C LEU A 93 -12.90 -13.07 4.63
N ALA A 94 -13.93 -13.26 5.46
CA ALA A 94 -13.77 -13.23 6.91
C ALA A 94 -12.90 -14.39 7.42
N SER A 95 -13.06 -15.58 6.83
CA SER A 95 -12.34 -16.80 7.21
C SER A 95 -10.82 -16.75 6.97
N PHE A 96 -10.35 -15.81 6.14
CA PHE A 96 -8.93 -15.59 5.88
C PHE A 96 -8.16 -15.02 7.07
N PHE A 97 -8.85 -14.28 7.94
CA PHE A 97 -8.25 -13.64 9.11
C PHE A 97 -8.26 -14.61 10.28
N GLN A 98 -7.19 -15.39 10.38
CA GLN A 98 -7.06 -16.44 11.41
C GLN A 98 -6.09 -15.97 12.49
N PRO A 99 -6.53 -15.80 13.75
CA PRO A 99 -5.69 -15.23 14.78
C PRO A 99 -4.62 -16.22 15.27
N THR A 100 -3.49 -15.71 15.76
CA THR A 100 -2.57 -16.52 16.56
C THR A 100 -3.23 -16.97 17.86
N ARG A 101 -2.66 -17.99 18.51
CA ARG A 101 -3.13 -18.45 19.83
C ARG A 101 -3.14 -17.32 20.85
N THR A 102 -2.13 -16.47 20.82
CA THR A 102 -1.96 -15.31 21.72
C THR A 102 -3.02 -14.25 21.42
N ALA A 103 -3.28 -13.96 20.14
CA ALA A 103 -4.17 -12.88 19.72
C ALA A 103 -5.66 -13.26 19.74
N ALA A 104 -6.02 -14.54 19.78
CA ALA A 104 -7.40 -15.01 19.69
C ALA A 104 -8.42 -14.32 20.65
N PRO A 105 -8.08 -13.97 21.91
CA PRO A 105 -8.98 -13.20 22.78
C PRO A 105 -9.26 -11.79 22.24
N LEU A 106 -8.23 -11.07 21.78
CA LEU A 106 -8.36 -9.71 21.25
C LEU A 106 -9.05 -9.70 19.89
N PHE A 107 -8.76 -10.70 19.05
CA PHE A 107 -9.37 -10.86 17.75
C PHE A 107 -10.89 -11.06 17.83
N ARG A 108 -11.35 -11.96 18.73
CA ARG A 108 -12.78 -12.17 18.99
C ARG A 108 -13.47 -10.91 19.49
N LEU A 109 -12.79 -10.11 20.31
CA LEU A 109 -13.31 -8.83 20.77
C LEU A 109 -13.52 -7.87 19.59
N MET A 110 -12.50 -7.72 18.74
CA MET A 110 -12.55 -6.85 17.57
C MET A 110 -13.71 -7.25 16.63
N PHE A 111 -13.84 -8.53 16.30
CA PHE A 111 -14.92 -9.03 15.45
C PHE A 111 -16.31 -8.96 16.11
N SER A 112 -16.41 -9.08 17.44
CA SER A 112 -17.70 -8.95 18.14
C SER A 112 -18.28 -7.52 18.12
N VAL A 113 -17.41 -6.54 17.88
CA VAL A 113 -17.74 -5.11 17.80
C VAL A 113 -17.87 -4.66 16.33
N ALA A 114 -17.07 -5.22 15.44
CA ALA A 114 -17.18 -5.01 14.00
C ALA A 114 -18.53 -5.54 13.49
N GLY A 115 -19.35 -4.66 12.91
CA GLY A 115 -20.66 -5.01 12.32
C GLY A 115 -21.90 -4.73 13.18
N LYS A 116 -21.77 -4.28 14.43
CA LYS A 116 -22.95 -3.86 15.25
C LYS A 116 -23.23 -2.37 15.14
N GLU A 117 -24.41 -1.97 14.65
CA GLU A 117 -24.82 -0.56 14.64
C GLU A 117 -25.27 -0.05 16.02
N SER A 118 -25.94 -0.91 16.81
CA SER A 118 -26.41 -0.61 18.18
C SER A 118 -25.90 -1.66 19.18
N GLY A 119 -25.79 -1.30 20.46
CA GLY A 119 -25.35 -2.23 21.52
C GLY A 119 -23.84 -2.54 21.54
N LYS A 120 -23.00 -1.72 20.89
CA LYS A 120 -21.53 -1.88 20.85
C LYS A 120 -20.90 -2.02 22.23
N ILE A 121 -21.35 -1.22 23.21
CA ILE A 121 -20.84 -1.26 24.59
C ILE A 121 -21.14 -2.62 25.24
N GLY A 122 -22.37 -3.14 25.09
CA GLY A 122 -22.74 -4.45 25.62
C GLY A 122 -21.96 -5.59 24.96
N ALA A 123 -21.73 -5.51 23.64
CA ALA A 123 -20.89 -6.46 22.92
C ALA A 123 -19.43 -6.42 23.38
N LEU A 124 -18.87 -5.22 23.56
CA LEU A 124 -17.52 -5.00 24.07
C LEU A 124 -17.36 -5.56 25.49
N VAL A 125 -18.25 -5.19 26.41
CA VAL A 125 -18.22 -5.65 27.81
C VAL A 125 -18.40 -7.17 27.88
N GLY A 126 -19.37 -7.72 27.15
CA GLY A 126 -19.59 -9.17 27.10
C GLY A 126 -18.41 -9.92 26.48
N GLY A 127 -17.81 -9.38 25.42
CA GLY A 127 -16.63 -9.95 24.76
C GLY A 127 -15.40 -9.93 25.66
N LEU A 128 -15.15 -8.82 26.36
CA LEU A 128 -14.06 -8.68 27.32
C LEU A 128 -14.23 -9.67 28.48
N LEU A 129 -15.42 -9.73 29.09
CA LEU A 129 -15.68 -10.64 30.21
C LEU A 129 -15.56 -12.11 29.79
N ARG A 130 -16.00 -12.50 28.59
CA ARG A 130 -15.84 -13.87 28.09
C ARG A 130 -14.38 -14.21 27.80
N SER A 131 -13.63 -13.25 27.27
CA SER A 131 -12.23 -13.45 26.84
C SER A 131 -11.25 -13.46 28.02
N PHE A 132 -11.54 -12.67 29.07
CA PHE A 132 -10.66 -12.44 30.23
C PHE A 132 -11.36 -12.79 31.55
N TRP A 133 -12.21 -13.83 31.56
CA TRP A 133 -13.01 -14.19 32.73
C TRP A 133 -12.15 -14.62 33.93
N LYS A 134 -10.98 -15.22 33.67
CA LYS A 134 -10.04 -15.65 34.72
C LYS A 134 -9.44 -14.46 35.43
N GLU A 135 -9.03 -13.45 34.66
CA GLU A 135 -8.49 -12.20 35.16
C GLU A 135 -9.57 -11.36 35.86
N ALA A 136 -10.79 -11.36 35.32
CA ALA A 136 -11.95 -10.75 35.97
C ALA A 136 -12.22 -11.38 37.35
N LEU A 137 -12.20 -12.71 37.43
CA LEU A 137 -12.44 -13.45 38.67
C LEU A 137 -11.32 -13.23 39.70
N ALA A 138 -10.06 -13.23 39.25
CA ALA A 138 -8.92 -12.91 40.11
C ALA A 138 -9.00 -11.47 40.66
N GLY A 139 -9.38 -10.49 39.83
CA GLY A 139 -9.57 -9.11 40.25
C GLY A 139 -10.78 -8.92 41.17
N ALA A 140 -11.87 -9.65 40.93
CA ALA A 140 -13.10 -9.62 41.72
C ALA A 140 -12.94 -10.21 43.13
N LEU A 141 -11.94 -11.07 43.34
CA LEU A 141 -11.75 -11.85 44.56
C LEU A 141 -11.68 -10.97 45.82
N VAL A 142 -10.99 -9.83 45.74
CA VAL A 142 -10.83 -8.91 46.89
C VAL A 142 -12.17 -8.32 47.32
N GLY A 143 -12.99 -7.90 46.35
CA GLY A 143 -14.33 -7.40 46.63
C GLY A 143 -15.25 -8.49 47.16
N LEU A 144 -15.17 -9.70 46.60
CA LEU A 144 -15.96 -10.86 47.05
C LEU A 144 -15.65 -11.22 48.51
N VAL A 145 -14.37 -11.30 48.88
CA VAL A 145 -13.95 -11.56 50.26
C VAL A 145 -14.50 -10.48 51.21
N LEU A 146 -14.41 -9.21 50.83
CA LEU A 146 -14.93 -8.11 51.65
C LEU A 146 -16.45 -8.19 51.83
N ILE A 147 -17.21 -8.57 50.79
CA ILE A 147 -18.65 -8.78 50.88
C ILE A 147 -18.97 -9.92 51.86
N VAL A 148 -18.31 -11.08 51.72
CA VAL A 148 -18.57 -12.24 52.58
C VAL A 148 -18.24 -11.92 54.04
N VAL A 149 -17.11 -11.27 54.31
CA VAL A 149 -16.71 -10.90 55.68
C VAL A 149 -17.69 -9.88 56.28
N SER A 150 -18.11 -8.90 55.49
CA SER A 150 -19.03 -7.85 55.95
C SER A 150 -20.46 -8.37 56.19
N ALA A 151 -20.89 -9.38 55.43
CA ALA A 151 -22.21 -10.02 55.59
C ALA A 151 -22.33 -10.88 56.85
N LEU A 152 -21.21 -11.26 57.48
CA LEU A 152 -21.18 -11.96 58.77
C LEU A 152 -21.23 -11.00 59.98
N GLY A 153 -21.14 -9.68 59.74
CA GLY A 153 -21.18 -8.66 60.79
C GLY A 153 -22.57 -8.03 60.98
N GLU A 154 -22.73 -7.24 62.04
CA GLU A 154 -23.96 -6.51 62.36
C GLU A 154 -23.76 -4.98 62.30
N GLY A 155 -24.85 -4.23 62.10
CA GLY A 155 -24.86 -2.76 62.15
C GLY A 155 -24.42 -2.07 60.85
N ILE A 156 -24.30 -0.73 60.89
CA ILE A 156 -24.04 0.12 59.70
C ILE A 156 -22.71 -0.22 58.99
N ALA A 157 -21.72 -0.72 59.73
CA ALA A 157 -20.44 -1.15 59.18
C ALA A 157 -20.58 -2.35 58.23
N SER A 158 -21.54 -3.26 58.48
CA SER A 158 -21.83 -4.39 57.57
C SER A 158 -22.35 -3.89 56.22
N VAL A 159 -23.29 -2.93 56.23
CA VAL A 159 -23.86 -2.34 55.02
C VAL A 159 -22.80 -1.57 54.24
N ALA A 160 -22.00 -0.74 54.93
CA ALA A 160 -20.89 -0.01 54.30
C ALA A 160 -19.84 -0.96 53.70
N GLY A 161 -19.53 -2.06 54.39
CA GLY A 161 -18.60 -3.09 53.92
C GLY A 161 -19.11 -3.88 52.73
N VAL A 162 -20.42 -4.21 52.67
CA VAL A 162 -21.04 -4.84 51.50
C VAL A 162 -21.03 -3.88 50.30
N VAL A 163 -21.38 -2.61 50.49
CA VAL A 163 -21.36 -1.60 49.42
C VAL A 163 -19.92 -1.38 48.92
N GLY A 164 -18.95 -1.22 49.82
CA GLY A 164 -17.54 -1.10 49.48
C GLY A 164 -16.99 -2.35 48.79
N GLY A 165 -17.40 -3.53 49.23
CA GLY A 165 -17.05 -4.81 48.62
C GLY A 165 -17.63 -4.98 47.21
N LEU A 166 -18.87 -4.54 46.98
CA LEU A 166 -19.48 -4.51 45.64
C LEU A 166 -18.73 -3.56 44.70
N LEU A 167 -18.36 -2.37 45.18
CA LEU A 167 -17.54 -1.42 44.41
C LEU A 167 -16.17 -2.02 44.06
N LEU A 168 -15.49 -2.63 45.04
CA LEU A 168 -14.20 -3.29 44.81
C LEU A 168 -14.30 -4.52 43.92
N LEU A 169 -15.43 -5.24 43.96
CA LEU A 169 -15.67 -6.38 43.08
C LEU A 169 -15.77 -5.92 41.63
N VAL A 170 -16.57 -4.90 41.36
CA VAL A 170 -16.76 -4.34 40.01
C VAL A 170 -15.46 -3.69 39.51
N LEU A 171 -14.83 -2.85 40.34
CA LEU A 171 -13.59 -2.18 39.99
C LEU A 171 -12.44 -3.18 39.81
N GLY A 172 -12.31 -4.15 40.70
CA GLY A 172 -11.31 -5.20 40.65
C GLY A 172 -11.46 -6.07 39.40
N ALA A 173 -12.68 -6.47 39.05
CA ALA A 173 -12.95 -7.17 37.81
C ALA A 173 -12.57 -6.33 36.58
N ALA A 174 -12.94 -5.04 36.56
CA ALA A 174 -12.59 -4.13 35.46
C ALA A 174 -11.08 -3.96 35.29
N VAL A 175 -10.34 -3.76 36.39
CA VAL A 175 -8.88 -3.66 36.39
C VAL A 175 -8.23 -4.98 35.97
N GLY A 176 -8.74 -6.12 36.45
CA GLY A 176 -8.27 -7.45 36.05
C GLY A 176 -8.38 -7.68 34.55
N VAL A 177 -9.56 -7.40 33.98
CA VAL A 177 -9.80 -7.46 32.52
C VAL A 177 -8.86 -6.54 31.76
N LEU A 178 -8.71 -5.29 32.21
CA LEU A 178 -7.82 -4.31 31.56
C LEU A 178 -6.37 -4.80 31.56
N MET A 179 -5.87 -5.30 32.69
CA MET A 179 -4.52 -5.84 32.81
C MET A 179 -4.32 -7.09 31.95
N GLY A 180 -5.32 -7.97 31.87
CA GLY A 180 -5.31 -9.15 31.00
C GLY A 180 -5.23 -8.76 29.52
N ALA A 181 -6.05 -7.79 29.11
CA ALA A 181 -6.04 -7.25 27.76
C ALA A 181 -4.71 -6.58 27.41
N LEU A 182 -4.15 -5.74 28.30
CA LEU A 182 -2.86 -5.07 28.09
C LEU A 182 -1.69 -6.06 28.03
N ARG A 183 -1.68 -7.09 28.89
CA ARG A 183 -0.67 -8.17 28.82
C ARG A 183 -0.76 -8.95 27.52
N THR A 184 -1.97 -9.28 27.09
CA THR A 184 -2.18 -10.00 25.82
C THR A 184 -1.73 -9.14 24.64
N PHE A 185 -2.09 -7.86 24.64
CA PHE A 185 -1.65 -6.90 23.63
C PHE A 185 -0.12 -6.75 23.59
N GLY A 186 0.53 -6.70 24.76
CA GLY A 186 1.99 -6.69 24.85
C GLY A 186 2.64 -7.95 24.28
N ARG A 187 2.01 -9.13 24.44
CA ARG A 187 2.53 -10.38 23.85
C ARG A 187 2.33 -10.48 22.34
N VAL A 188 1.32 -9.82 21.77
CA VAL A 188 1.14 -9.76 20.30
C VAL A 188 2.31 -9.06 19.59
N VAL A 189 3.13 -8.30 20.32
CA VAL A 189 4.41 -7.77 19.79
C VAL A 189 5.34 -8.90 19.34
N GLU A 190 5.38 -10.02 20.07
CA GLU A 190 6.19 -11.19 19.73
C GLU A 190 5.68 -11.89 18.46
N ASP A 191 4.39 -11.73 18.12
CA ASP A 191 3.75 -12.24 16.90
C ASP A 191 3.92 -11.28 15.70
N GLY A 192 4.89 -10.36 15.76
CA GLY A 192 5.18 -9.41 14.69
C GLY A 192 4.16 -8.27 14.62
N PHE A 193 3.63 -7.82 15.77
CA PHE A 193 2.69 -6.68 15.88
C PHE A 193 1.34 -6.86 15.16
N GLY A 194 0.95 -8.10 14.85
CA GLY A 194 -0.32 -8.41 14.19
C GLY A 194 -1.03 -9.59 14.81
N MET A 195 -2.37 -9.58 14.77
CA MET A 195 -3.20 -10.65 15.31
C MET A 195 -3.22 -11.90 14.43
N CYS A 196 -3.02 -11.75 13.11
CA CYS A 196 -3.01 -12.82 12.12
C CYS A 196 -1.69 -12.80 11.36
N THR A 197 -1.03 -13.94 11.16
CA THR A 197 0.20 -13.99 10.34
C THR A 197 -0.11 -13.99 8.84
N GLY A 198 -1.32 -14.44 8.47
CA GLY A 198 -1.73 -14.79 7.11
C GLY A 198 -1.58 -16.28 6.78
N MET A 199 -0.97 -17.05 7.69
CA MET A 199 -0.87 -18.51 7.65
C MET A 199 -1.94 -19.16 8.54
N GLU A 200 -1.94 -20.49 8.64
CA GLU A 200 -2.93 -21.23 9.43
C GLU A 200 -2.93 -20.76 10.90
N GLY A 201 -4.10 -20.33 11.37
CA GLY A 201 -4.28 -19.75 12.70
C GLY A 201 -5.05 -20.65 13.67
N TYR A 202 -5.19 -20.18 14.90
CA TYR A 202 -5.90 -20.90 15.95
C TYR A 202 -7.41 -20.94 15.67
N GLY A 203 -7.99 -22.13 15.66
CA GLY A 203 -9.43 -22.32 15.47
C GLY A 203 -9.90 -22.19 14.03
N ALA A 204 -9.01 -22.38 13.05
CA ALA A 204 -9.28 -22.21 11.61
C ALA A 204 -10.40 -23.12 11.05
N GLY A 205 -10.74 -24.23 11.72
CA GLY A 205 -11.89 -25.06 11.34
C GLY A 205 -11.83 -25.65 9.93
N GLY A 206 -10.63 -25.77 9.33
CA GLY A 206 -10.44 -26.23 7.96
C GLY A 206 -10.59 -25.15 6.87
N ALA A 207 -10.88 -23.89 7.24
CA ALA A 207 -10.86 -22.78 6.31
C ALA A 207 -9.42 -22.44 5.88
N LYS A 208 -9.24 -22.12 4.59
CA LYS A 208 -7.92 -21.84 4.04
C LYS A 208 -7.44 -20.44 4.46
N PRO A 209 -6.20 -20.29 4.96
CA PRO A 209 -5.65 -19.00 5.37
C PRO A 209 -5.31 -18.08 4.19
N LEU A 210 -5.15 -16.78 4.49
CA LEU A 210 -5.00 -15.70 3.53
C LEU A 210 -3.82 -15.86 2.56
N THR A 211 -2.59 -16.00 3.06
CA THR A 211 -1.38 -16.03 2.22
C THR A 211 -1.36 -17.25 1.29
N PRO A 212 -1.66 -18.49 1.76
CA PRO A 212 -1.76 -19.65 0.88
C PRO A 212 -2.91 -19.56 -0.12
N TRP A 213 -4.04 -18.94 0.23
CA TRP A 213 -5.11 -18.68 -0.74
C TRP A 213 -4.68 -17.69 -1.83
N LEU A 214 -4.07 -16.58 -1.44
CA LEU A 214 -3.55 -15.58 -2.38
C LEU A 214 -2.48 -16.18 -3.30
N TYR A 215 -1.56 -16.96 -2.75
CA TYR A 215 -0.53 -17.64 -3.52
C TYR A 215 -1.13 -18.52 -4.61
N GLU A 216 -2.03 -19.44 -4.26
CA GLU A 216 -2.67 -20.32 -5.25
C GLU A 216 -3.52 -19.54 -6.25
N LYS A 217 -4.23 -18.49 -5.83
CA LYS A 217 -5.03 -17.65 -6.73
C LYS A 217 -4.13 -16.95 -7.75
N ILE A 218 -3.02 -16.34 -7.32
CA ILE A 218 -2.03 -15.70 -8.23
C ILE A 218 -1.48 -16.72 -9.23
N GLN A 219 -1.07 -17.92 -8.77
CA GLN A 219 -0.57 -18.98 -9.65
C GLN A 219 -1.62 -19.40 -10.69
N THR A 220 -2.87 -19.60 -10.24
CA THR A 220 -3.98 -20.03 -11.10
C THR A 220 -4.32 -18.98 -12.15
N LEU A 221 -4.39 -17.70 -11.77
CA LEU A 221 -4.66 -16.59 -12.69
C LEU A 221 -3.56 -16.44 -13.75
N ALA A 222 -2.31 -16.77 -13.40
CA ALA A 222 -1.18 -16.83 -14.33
C ALA A 222 -1.17 -18.07 -15.23
N GLY A 223 -2.19 -18.93 -15.15
CA GLY A 223 -2.28 -20.17 -15.93
C GLY A 223 -1.27 -21.24 -15.50
N ARG A 224 -0.76 -21.18 -14.26
CA ARG A 224 0.19 -22.17 -13.74
C ARG A 224 -0.52 -23.38 -13.16
N ALA A 225 0.03 -24.56 -13.41
CA ALA A 225 -0.43 -25.80 -12.81
C ALA A 225 -0.11 -25.84 -11.30
N PRO A 226 -0.88 -26.58 -10.48
CA PRO A 226 -0.54 -26.81 -9.08
C PRO A 226 0.88 -27.38 -8.92
N GLY A 227 1.65 -26.82 -7.97
CA GLY A 227 3.04 -27.24 -7.72
C GLY A 227 4.07 -26.69 -8.72
N ALA A 228 3.67 -25.89 -9.71
CA ALA A 228 4.61 -25.13 -10.52
C ALA A 228 5.38 -24.11 -9.65
N PRO A 229 6.60 -23.71 -10.05
CA PRO A 229 7.36 -22.70 -9.32
C PRO A 229 6.57 -21.40 -9.09
N PRO A 230 6.86 -20.65 -8.01
CA PRO A 230 6.21 -19.37 -7.75
C PRO A 230 6.33 -18.40 -8.95
N LEU A 231 5.26 -17.68 -9.27
CA LEU A 231 5.29 -16.58 -10.23
C LEU A 231 6.20 -15.47 -9.71
N THR A 232 7.20 -15.07 -10.50
CA THR A 232 8.15 -14.02 -10.14
C THR A 232 7.92 -12.72 -10.92
N PHE A 233 8.59 -11.63 -10.52
CA PHE A 233 8.58 -10.39 -11.31
C PHE A 233 9.28 -10.56 -12.67
N GLY A 234 10.29 -11.42 -12.77
CA GLY A 234 10.98 -11.73 -14.02
C GLY A 234 10.06 -12.40 -15.04
N ASP A 235 9.15 -13.27 -14.58
CA ASP A 235 8.12 -13.88 -15.43
C ASP A 235 7.17 -12.81 -16.01
N LEU A 236 6.71 -11.88 -15.17
CA LEU A 236 5.85 -10.77 -15.58
C LEU A 236 6.57 -9.84 -16.57
N ARG A 237 7.81 -9.46 -16.27
CA ARG A 237 8.64 -8.60 -17.13
C ARG A 237 8.85 -9.23 -18.50
N SER A 238 9.13 -10.53 -18.54
CA SER A 238 9.32 -11.28 -19.79
C SER A 238 8.05 -11.32 -20.65
N ALA A 239 6.88 -11.23 -20.03
CA ALA A 239 5.59 -11.10 -20.70
C ALA A 239 5.19 -9.64 -21.01
N GLY A 240 6.06 -8.66 -20.73
CA GLY A 240 5.78 -7.23 -20.98
C GLY A 240 4.87 -6.58 -19.94
N VAL A 241 4.70 -7.19 -18.77
CA VAL A 241 3.84 -6.69 -17.68
C VAL A 241 4.72 -6.17 -16.53
N THR A 242 4.55 -4.90 -16.17
CA THR A 242 5.25 -4.30 -15.01
C THR A 242 4.34 -4.29 -13.79
N LEU A 243 4.70 -5.01 -12.73
CA LEU A 243 4.02 -4.94 -11.43
C LEU A 243 4.79 -4.04 -10.46
N ARG A 244 4.09 -3.17 -9.73
CA ARG A 244 4.68 -2.36 -8.64
C ARG A 244 3.80 -2.33 -7.40
N VAL A 245 4.42 -2.57 -6.26
CA VAL A 245 3.70 -2.70 -4.98
C VAL A 245 4.36 -1.86 -3.90
N MET A 246 3.59 -1.07 -3.18
CA MET A 246 4.10 -0.27 -2.05
C MET A 246 4.23 -1.10 -0.77
N THR A 247 5.24 -0.82 0.04
CA THR A 247 5.34 -1.19 1.46
C THR A 247 5.92 0.00 2.25
N THR A 248 5.81 -0.02 3.57
CA THR A 248 6.40 1.02 4.42
C THR A 248 7.46 0.43 5.33
N ASN A 249 8.69 0.91 5.19
CA ASN A 249 9.79 0.65 6.11
C ASN A 249 9.64 1.52 7.37
N LEU A 250 9.14 0.92 8.45
CA LEU A 250 8.94 1.58 9.73
C LEU A 250 10.25 1.96 10.40
N THR A 251 11.31 1.18 10.22
CA THR A 251 12.61 1.45 10.86
C THR A 251 13.31 2.66 10.24
N ARG A 252 13.12 2.91 8.93
CA ARG A 252 13.71 4.04 8.20
C ARG A 252 12.73 5.19 7.94
N HIS A 253 11.49 5.08 8.43
CA HIS A 253 10.42 6.07 8.23
C HIS A 253 10.16 6.36 6.74
N GLN A 254 10.16 5.32 5.91
CA GLN A 254 10.24 5.46 4.45
C GLN A 254 9.21 4.58 3.71
N PRO A 255 8.39 5.14 2.79
CA PRO A 255 7.65 4.34 1.81
C PRO A 255 8.61 3.76 0.76
N MET A 256 8.42 2.51 0.36
CA MET A 256 9.27 1.84 -0.63
C MET A 256 8.41 1.08 -1.65
N ALA A 257 8.78 1.15 -2.92
CA ALA A 257 8.14 0.39 -4.00
C ALA A 257 8.95 -0.87 -4.33
N MET A 258 8.27 -2.01 -4.42
CA MET A 258 8.86 -3.30 -4.80
C MET A 258 8.55 -3.65 -6.27
N PRO A 259 9.44 -4.40 -6.94
CA PRO A 259 10.62 -5.07 -6.39
C PRO A 259 11.82 -4.13 -6.20
N TRP A 260 12.71 -4.44 -5.25
CA TRP A 260 13.90 -3.63 -4.97
C TRP A 260 15.11 -4.11 -5.78
N SER A 261 15.91 -3.17 -6.27
CA SER A 261 17.23 -3.43 -6.86
C SER A 261 18.36 -3.38 -5.83
N THR A 262 18.09 -2.90 -4.61
CA THR A 262 19.08 -2.81 -3.54
C THR A 262 19.43 -4.20 -3.02
N ARG A 263 20.72 -4.41 -2.71
CA ARG A 263 21.24 -5.64 -2.07
C ARG A 263 21.41 -5.47 -0.55
N GLU A 264 20.62 -4.56 0.03
CA GLU A 264 20.78 -4.14 1.44
C GLU A 264 20.05 -5.06 2.43
N PHE A 265 19.04 -5.81 1.96
CA PHE A 265 18.16 -6.61 2.82
C PHE A 265 18.51 -8.10 2.83
N TYR A 266 18.27 -8.71 3.99
CA TYR A 266 18.42 -10.11 4.28
C TYR A 266 17.20 -10.61 5.05
N PHE A 267 16.93 -11.92 5.01
CA PHE A 267 15.81 -12.54 5.71
C PHE A 267 16.24 -13.82 6.44
N ASP A 268 15.48 -14.16 7.48
CA ASP A 268 15.57 -15.44 8.19
C ASP A 268 14.52 -16.40 7.57
N PRO A 269 14.92 -17.54 6.96
CA PRO A 269 13.98 -18.47 6.35
C PRO A 269 12.93 -19.03 7.30
N ASP A 270 13.26 -19.25 8.57
CA ASP A 270 12.32 -19.82 9.54
C ASP A 270 11.26 -18.79 9.94
N GLU A 271 11.63 -17.52 10.05
CA GLU A 271 10.66 -16.43 10.22
C GLU A 271 9.75 -16.30 9.00
N MET A 272 10.32 -16.38 7.79
CA MET A 272 9.55 -16.28 6.56
C MET A 272 8.56 -17.43 6.38
N ARG A 273 8.90 -18.64 6.82
CA ARG A 273 7.96 -19.78 6.82
C ARG A 273 6.76 -19.59 7.76
N GLY A 274 6.88 -18.72 8.77
CA GLY A 274 5.74 -18.29 9.58
C GLY A 274 4.75 -17.37 8.84
N LEU A 275 5.14 -16.85 7.69
CA LEU A 275 4.43 -15.80 6.95
C LEU A 275 4.05 -16.21 5.51
N PHE A 276 4.75 -17.19 4.94
CA PHE A 276 4.64 -17.63 3.56
C PHE A 276 4.63 -19.16 3.43
N PRO A 277 4.00 -19.72 2.37
CA PRO A 277 4.16 -21.12 1.98
C PRO A 277 5.62 -21.55 1.82
N ALA A 278 5.92 -22.82 2.11
CA ALA A 278 7.29 -23.34 2.13
C ALA A 278 7.98 -23.25 0.76
N ASP A 279 7.26 -23.54 -0.32
CA ASP A 279 7.76 -23.46 -1.70
C ASP A 279 8.20 -22.05 -2.12
N VAL A 280 7.52 -21.02 -1.61
CA VAL A 280 7.92 -19.61 -1.80
C VAL A 280 9.25 -19.33 -1.10
N VAL A 281 9.40 -19.76 0.16
CA VAL A 281 10.63 -19.51 0.93
C VAL A 281 11.80 -20.32 0.38
N ASP A 282 11.57 -21.58 0.03
CA ASP A 282 12.58 -22.46 -0.54
C ASP A 282 13.05 -21.93 -1.91
N TRP A 283 12.14 -21.36 -2.71
CA TRP A 283 12.51 -20.62 -3.92
C TRP A 283 13.43 -19.44 -3.62
N MET A 284 13.08 -18.58 -2.65
CA MET A 284 13.91 -17.43 -2.28
C MET A 284 15.30 -17.83 -1.79
N VAL A 285 15.41 -18.93 -1.05
CA VAL A 285 16.70 -19.49 -0.59
C VAL A 285 17.53 -20.02 -1.76
N ALA A 286 16.89 -20.64 -2.75
CA ALA A 286 17.55 -21.20 -3.93
C ALA A 286 17.96 -20.15 -4.98
N HIS A 287 17.42 -18.93 -4.92
CA HIS A 287 17.68 -17.85 -5.87
C HIS A 287 18.27 -16.60 -5.18
N PRO A 288 19.48 -16.68 -4.59
CA PRO A 288 20.16 -15.50 -4.07
C PRO A 288 20.54 -14.57 -5.23
N PRO A 289 20.66 -13.25 -4.99
CA PRO A 289 21.10 -12.31 -6.02
C PRO A 289 22.52 -12.68 -6.49
N ALA A 290 22.78 -12.52 -7.80
CA ALA A 290 24.10 -12.79 -8.37
C ALA A 290 25.18 -11.99 -7.64
N GLY A 291 26.16 -12.67 -7.03
CA GLY A 291 27.25 -12.04 -6.30
C GLY A 291 28.28 -11.41 -7.24
N ASP A 292 29.01 -10.40 -6.75
CA ASP A 292 30.15 -9.79 -7.46
C ASP A 292 31.41 -10.68 -7.31
N GLY A 293 31.28 -11.98 -7.60
CA GLY A 293 32.38 -12.95 -7.57
C GLY A 293 32.66 -13.65 -6.22
N GLY A 294 31.69 -13.67 -5.30
CA GLY A 294 31.79 -14.43 -4.03
C GLY A 294 30.53 -15.24 -3.73
N ASP A 295 30.69 -16.35 -2.99
CA ASP A 295 29.57 -17.14 -2.48
C ASP A 295 28.61 -16.25 -1.68
N PRO A 296 27.28 -16.47 -1.76
CA PRO A 296 26.31 -15.73 -0.97
C PRO A 296 26.67 -15.90 0.52
N ILE A 297 27.12 -14.81 1.15
CA ILE A 297 27.59 -14.84 2.52
C ILE A 297 26.37 -15.16 3.39
N GLN A 298 26.27 -16.42 3.84
CA GLN A 298 25.43 -16.77 4.97
C GLN A 298 26.00 -16.04 6.19
N THR A 299 25.40 -14.92 6.54
CA THR A 299 25.81 -14.12 7.70
C THR A 299 24.98 -14.48 8.91
N ARG A 300 25.53 -14.20 10.10
CA ARG A 300 24.78 -14.32 11.35
C ARG A 300 24.21 -12.97 11.75
N SER A 301 22.96 -12.95 12.20
CA SER A 301 22.39 -11.77 12.85
C SER A 301 23.08 -11.50 14.20
N ASP A 302 22.83 -10.32 14.78
CA ASP A 302 23.18 -9.99 16.17
C ASP A 302 22.66 -11.01 17.20
N GLN A 303 21.61 -11.77 16.85
CA GLN A 303 21.01 -12.84 17.64
C GLN A 303 21.47 -14.25 17.24
N GLY A 304 22.48 -14.39 16.37
CA GLY A 304 23.06 -15.68 15.96
C GLY A 304 22.25 -16.48 14.93
N ARG A 305 21.28 -15.85 14.24
CA ARG A 305 20.45 -16.51 13.21
C ARG A 305 21.15 -16.50 11.85
N THR A 306 20.98 -17.56 11.07
CA THR A 306 21.49 -17.62 9.69
C THR A 306 20.60 -16.79 8.77
N LEU A 307 21.17 -15.72 8.21
CA LEU A 307 20.48 -14.82 7.31
C LEU A 307 20.80 -15.16 5.85
N HIS A 308 19.79 -15.04 4.99
CA HIS A 308 19.91 -15.20 3.55
C HIS A 308 19.71 -13.85 2.85
N PRO A 309 20.48 -13.56 1.78
CA PRO A 309 20.31 -12.33 1.02
C PRO A 309 18.93 -12.28 0.36
N TRP A 310 18.31 -11.10 0.34
CA TRP A 310 17.05 -10.88 -0.36
C TRP A 310 17.21 -11.17 -1.87
N PRO A 311 16.26 -11.86 -2.53
CA PRO A 311 16.36 -12.19 -3.95
C PRO A 311 16.53 -10.95 -4.83
N ALA A 312 17.14 -11.14 -6.01
CA ALA A 312 17.16 -10.10 -7.03
C ALA A 312 15.72 -9.75 -7.47
N ALA A 313 15.56 -8.56 -8.04
CA ALA A 313 14.24 -8.04 -8.41
C ALA A 313 13.42 -9.00 -9.28
N ASP A 314 14.05 -9.69 -10.24
CA ASP A 314 13.39 -10.61 -11.17
C ASP A 314 13.09 -11.99 -10.55
N ASP A 315 13.85 -12.41 -9.54
CA ASP A 315 13.66 -13.70 -8.87
C ASP A 315 12.68 -13.63 -7.69
N LEU A 316 12.25 -12.42 -7.29
CA LEU A 316 11.32 -12.23 -6.19
C LEU A 316 9.94 -12.82 -6.53
N PRO A 317 9.38 -13.75 -5.74
CA PRO A 317 8.01 -14.22 -5.95
C PRO A 317 6.98 -13.12 -5.72
N VAL A 318 6.00 -12.97 -6.62
CA VAL A 318 4.98 -11.91 -6.58
C VAL A 318 4.19 -11.88 -5.27
N ILE A 319 3.90 -13.04 -4.69
CA ILE A 319 3.17 -13.14 -3.41
C ILE A 319 3.90 -12.45 -2.25
N VAL A 320 5.23 -12.38 -2.26
CA VAL A 320 6.03 -11.80 -1.19
C VAL A 320 5.73 -10.30 -1.00
N PRO A 321 5.94 -9.43 -2.01
CA PRO A 321 5.58 -8.02 -1.89
C PRO A 321 4.08 -7.81 -1.74
N THR A 322 3.22 -8.64 -2.35
CA THR A 322 1.76 -8.54 -2.16
C THR A 322 1.37 -8.71 -0.69
N ARG A 323 1.90 -9.73 0.00
CA ARG A 323 1.64 -9.95 1.42
C ARG A 323 2.27 -8.88 2.28
N MET A 324 3.50 -8.45 1.99
CA MET A 324 4.17 -7.35 2.72
C MET A 324 3.36 -6.05 2.64
N SER A 325 2.80 -5.75 1.47
CA SER A 325 1.94 -4.58 1.27
C SER A 325 0.64 -4.64 2.07
N LEU A 326 0.19 -5.86 2.38
CA LEU A 326 -1.06 -6.16 3.10
C LEU A 326 -0.86 -6.30 4.63
N SER A 327 0.33 -6.03 5.18
CA SER A 327 0.60 -6.10 6.62
C SER A 327 -0.11 -4.99 7.40
N PHE A 328 -1.45 -4.97 7.35
CA PHE A 328 -2.33 -3.97 7.94
C PHE A 328 -2.09 -3.91 9.45
N PRO A 329 -1.68 -2.74 9.99
CA PRO A 329 -1.26 -2.63 11.38
C PRO A 329 -2.27 -3.27 12.35
N VAL A 330 -1.76 -4.02 13.33
CA VAL A 330 -2.53 -4.75 14.35
C VAL A 330 -3.31 -5.96 13.81
N LEU A 331 -3.80 -5.96 12.57
CA LEU A 331 -4.56 -7.09 12.02
C LEU A 331 -3.67 -8.18 11.42
N ILE A 332 -2.77 -7.80 10.50
CA ILE A 332 -1.85 -8.72 9.81
C ILE A 332 -0.43 -8.38 10.23
N SER A 333 0.34 -9.40 10.62
CA SER A 333 1.71 -9.24 11.13
C SER A 333 2.60 -8.45 10.16
N ALA A 334 3.41 -7.56 10.73
CA ALA A 334 4.51 -6.89 10.05
C ALA A 334 5.56 -7.91 9.57
N VAL A 335 6.43 -7.47 8.65
CA VAL A 335 7.48 -8.32 8.08
C VAL A 335 8.82 -7.81 8.60
N ARG A 336 9.57 -8.69 9.25
CA ARG A 336 10.94 -8.39 9.69
C ARG A 336 11.92 -8.83 8.61
N LEU A 337 12.78 -7.90 8.22
CA LEU A 337 13.99 -8.14 7.44
C LEU A 337 15.20 -7.70 8.27
N TYR A 338 16.39 -7.84 7.71
CA TYR A 338 17.66 -7.48 8.32
C TYR A 338 18.49 -6.66 7.35
N ALA A 339 19.16 -5.63 7.85
CA ALA A 339 20.10 -4.81 7.08
C ALA A 339 21.25 -4.34 7.98
N VAL A 340 22.34 -3.88 7.37
CA VAL A 340 23.46 -3.30 8.11
C VAL A 340 23.11 -1.87 8.52
N ASP A 341 23.18 -1.59 9.82
CA ASP A 341 23.01 -0.26 10.37
C ASP A 341 24.37 0.42 10.52
N TYR A 342 24.74 1.19 9.51
CA TYR A 342 26.00 1.94 9.48
C TYR A 342 26.05 3.14 10.43
N THR A 343 24.94 3.44 11.13
CA THR A 343 24.98 4.44 12.23
C THR A 343 25.60 3.86 13.50
N ARG A 344 25.74 2.53 13.60
CA ARG A 344 26.38 1.87 14.73
C ARG A 344 27.91 1.94 14.62
N PRO A 345 28.62 2.28 15.71
CA PRO A 345 30.09 2.35 15.69
C PRO A 345 30.78 1.06 15.23
N GLU A 346 30.20 -0.11 15.56
CA GLU A 346 30.71 -1.43 15.15
C GLU A 346 30.68 -1.68 13.64
N ASN A 347 29.84 -0.94 12.90
CA ASN A 347 29.71 -1.02 11.44
C ASN A 347 30.41 0.14 10.71
N GLN A 348 31.07 1.05 11.43
CA GLN A 348 31.75 2.22 10.85
C GLN A 348 33.23 1.93 10.64
N GLY A 349 33.75 2.44 9.52
CA GLY A 349 35.18 2.40 9.23
C GLY A 349 35.91 3.56 9.91
N PRO A 350 37.24 3.61 9.78
CA PRO A 350 38.01 4.79 10.15
C PRO A 350 37.41 6.05 9.50
N ASP A 351 37.33 7.16 10.25
CA ASP A 351 36.79 8.46 9.81
C ASP A 351 35.29 8.49 9.44
N GLY A 352 34.50 7.51 9.89
CA GLY A 352 33.05 7.45 9.61
C GLY A 352 32.74 6.98 8.19
N ALA A 353 33.70 6.36 7.50
CA ALA A 353 33.50 5.73 6.21
C ALA A 353 32.48 4.58 6.31
N VAL A 354 31.54 4.53 5.37
CA VAL A 354 30.42 3.57 5.33
C VAL A 354 30.64 2.57 4.19
N GLY A 355 30.53 1.26 4.45
CA GLY A 355 30.56 0.21 3.40
C GLY A 355 31.13 -1.13 3.86
N GLN A 356 31.03 -2.17 3.01
CA GLN A 356 31.51 -3.54 3.31
C GLN A 356 33.00 -3.64 3.66
N ALA A 357 33.83 -2.69 3.18
CA ALA A 357 35.26 -2.65 3.45
C ALA A 357 35.63 -2.07 4.84
N ALA A 358 34.64 -1.66 5.63
CA ALA A 358 34.84 -0.88 6.86
C ALA A 358 34.96 -1.73 8.15
N ALA A 359 34.38 -2.93 8.19
CA ALA A 359 34.33 -3.76 9.39
C ALA A 359 35.35 -4.92 9.32
N THR A 360 36.26 -5.01 10.30
CA THR A 360 37.31 -6.05 10.38
C THR A 360 36.78 -7.46 10.63
N ASP A 361 35.61 -7.60 11.28
CA ASP A 361 34.98 -8.89 11.63
C ASP A 361 33.67 -9.16 10.86
N GLY A 362 33.42 -8.39 9.79
CA GLY A 362 32.14 -8.39 9.06
C GLY A 362 31.06 -7.53 9.74
N PRO A 363 30.03 -7.08 9.00
CA PRO A 363 29.03 -6.17 9.53
C PRO A 363 28.01 -6.89 10.43
N THR A 364 27.55 -6.20 11.47
CA THR A 364 26.41 -6.64 12.29
C THR A 364 25.09 -6.25 11.65
N PHE A 365 24.14 -7.18 11.64
CA PHE A 365 22.82 -6.97 11.05
C PHE A 365 21.80 -6.57 12.10
N SER A 366 21.00 -5.56 11.78
CA SER A 366 19.92 -5.04 12.62
C SER A 366 18.56 -5.34 12.00
N SER A 367 17.54 -5.51 12.83
CA SER A 367 16.16 -5.73 12.36
C SER A 367 15.59 -4.47 11.70
N VAL A 368 14.99 -4.65 10.53
CA VAL A 368 14.24 -3.65 9.78
C VAL A 368 12.79 -4.13 9.65
N TRP A 369 11.84 -3.28 10.02
CA TRP A 369 10.41 -3.64 10.05
C TRP A 369 9.64 -3.02 8.92
N PHE A 370 8.84 -3.84 8.24
CA PHE A 370 7.97 -3.44 7.14
C PHE A 370 6.50 -3.68 7.47
N THR A 371 5.64 -2.78 7.04
CA THR A 371 4.17 -2.85 7.21
C THR A 371 3.45 -2.46 5.92
N ASP A 372 2.12 -2.37 6.03
CA ASP A 372 1.20 -2.03 4.96
C ASP A 372 1.66 -0.83 4.12
N GLY A 373 1.62 -0.98 2.79
CA GLY A 373 2.05 0.07 1.87
C GLY A 373 1.16 1.31 1.88
N GLY A 374 -0.12 1.13 2.26
CA GLY A 374 -1.09 2.21 2.36
C GLY A 374 -0.93 3.07 3.63
N LEU A 375 0.10 2.80 4.45
CA LEU A 375 0.41 3.66 5.59
C LEU A 375 0.85 5.06 5.13
N CYS A 376 1.79 5.14 4.18
CA CYS A 376 2.36 6.42 3.72
C CYS A 376 1.91 6.85 2.31
N ALA A 377 1.52 5.90 1.44
CA ALA A 377 1.05 6.18 0.08
C ALA A 377 -0.07 5.20 -0.27
N ASN A 378 -1.32 5.60 -0.07
CA ASN A 378 -2.47 4.71 -0.18
C ASN A 378 -2.95 4.56 -1.63
N LEU A 379 -2.85 5.63 -2.42
CA LEU A 379 -3.06 5.61 -3.87
C LEU A 379 -1.79 6.14 -4.55
N PRO A 380 -0.87 5.26 -4.98
CA PRO A 380 0.40 5.69 -5.58
C PRO A 380 0.20 6.14 -7.04
N VAL A 381 -0.59 7.20 -7.27
CA VAL A 381 -0.94 7.66 -8.64
C VAL A 381 0.28 8.06 -9.48
N HIS A 382 1.39 8.38 -8.81
CA HIS A 382 2.69 8.68 -9.44
C HIS A 382 3.34 7.47 -10.11
N PHE A 383 2.88 6.24 -9.81
CA PHE A 383 3.34 5.06 -10.54
C PHE A 383 3.01 5.18 -12.02
N PHE A 384 4.01 4.84 -12.84
CA PHE A 384 3.93 4.79 -14.30
C PHE A 384 3.65 6.16 -14.96
N ASP A 385 3.78 7.27 -14.24
CA ASP A 385 3.56 8.59 -14.79
C ASP A 385 4.71 9.07 -15.68
N SER A 386 4.44 9.28 -16.96
CA SER A 386 5.35 10.00 -17.86
C SER A 386 4.88 11.44 -18.09
N PRO A 387 5.78 12.43 -18.25
CA PRO A 387 5.41 13.79 -18.67
C PRO A 387 4.51 13.80 -19.90
N LEU A 388 4.75 12.90 -20.85
CA LEU A 388 3.96 12.71 -22.07
C LEU A 388 3.54 11.24 -22.19
N PRO A 389 2.30 10.89 -21.79
CA PRO A 389 1.88 9.49 -21.75
C PRO A 389 1.67 8.91 -23.16
N LYS A 390 2.17 7.68 -23.38
CA LYS A 390 1.92 6.89 -24.59
C LYS A 390 0.54 6.21 -24.55
N HIS A 391 0.05 5.86 -23.37
CA HIS A 391 -1.27 5.29 -23.06
C HIS A 391 -1.81 5.84 -21.74
N PRO A 392 -3.13 5.70 -21.46
CA PRO A 392 -3.69 6.16 -20.19
C PRO A 392 -3.23 5.28 -19.01
N THR A 393 -2.93 5.93 -17.89
CA THR A 393 -2.71 5.27 -16.60
C THR A 393 -3.96 5.47 -15.75
N PHE A 394 -4.83 4.48 -15.61
CA PHE A 394 -6.06 4.63 -14.83
C PHE A 394 -5.79 4.48 -13.34
N ALA A 395 -6.58 5.17 -12.51
CA ALA A 395 -6.48 5.05 -11.06
C ALA A 395 -7.86 4.85 -10.44
N PHE A 396 -7.98 3.83 -9.58
CA PHE A 396 -9.20 3.58 -8.81
C PHE A 396 -9.03 4.03 -7.38
N ASN A 397 -9.67 5.16 -7.06
CA ASN A 397 -9.78 5.70 -5.72
C ASN A 397 -11.04 5.19 -5.02
N LEU A 398 -11.00 5.13 -3.69
CA LEU A 398 -12.12 4.81 -2.83
C LEU A 398 -12.35 5.94 -1.84
N GLY A 399 -13.61 6.29 -1.62
CA GLY A 399 -13.98 7.28 -0.62
C GLY A 399 -15.45 7.17 -0.20
N PRO A 400 -15.82 7.85 0.90
CA PRO A 400 -17.21 7.90 1.32
C PRO A 400 -18.08 8.65 0.31
N PHE A 401 -19.40 8.49 0.42
CA PHE A 401 -20.33 9.39 -0.26
C PHE A 401 -20.18 10.83 0.27
N PRO A 402 -20.18 11.85 -0.63
CA PRO A 402 -20.17 13.25 -0.20
C PRO A 402 -21.38 13.60 0.67
N PRO A 403 -21.26 14.58 1.59
CA PRO A 403 -22.40 15.07 2.37
C PRO A 403 -23.58 15.46 1.48
N GLY A 404 -24.77 14.99 1.82
CA GLY A 404 -25.99 15.23 1.05
C GLY A 404 -26.21 14.31 -0.15
N ARG A 405 -25.28 13.38 -0.44
CA ARG A 405 -25.46 12.33 -1.44
C ARG A 405 -25.66 10.98 -0.75
N ALA A 406 -26.79 10.34 -0.99
CA ALA A 406 -27.04 8.97 -0.55
C ALA A 406 -26.64 7.96 -1.63
N LYS A 407 -26.47 6.70 -1.22
CA LYS A 407 -26.30 5.56 -2.13
C LYS A 407 -27.52 5.44 -3.06
N SER A 408 -27.27 5.39 -4.36
CA SER A 408 -28.29 5.10 -5.37
C SER A 408 -28.53 3.59 -5.50
N GLN A 409 -29.73 3.20 -5.92
CA GLN A 409 -30.01 1.81 -6.30
C GLN A 409 -29.30 1.45 -7.62
N ASP A 410 -29.08 2.43 -8.50
CA ASP A 410 -28.26 2.24 -9.69
C ASP A 410 -26.77 2.37 -9.32
N GLN A 411 -26.05 1.25 -9.40
CA GLN A 411 -24.61 1.21 -9.09
C GLN A 411 -23.78 2.07 -10.05
N SER A 412 -24.29 2.40 -11.24
CA SER A 412 -23.63 3.29 -12.20
C SER A 412 -23.52 4.72 -11.67
N GLU A 413 -24.42 5.14 -10.77
CA GLU A 413 -24.43 6.45 -10.14
C GLU A 413 -23.56 6.53 -8.89
N ASN A 414 -23.07 5.39 -8.37
CA ASN A 414 -22.30 5.31 -7.12
C ASN A 414 -20.77 5.46 -7.33
N SER A 415 -20.36 5.98 -8.48
CA SER A 415 -18.96 6.33 -8.77
C SER A 415 -18.85 7.69 -9.47
N TYR A 416 -17.68 8.31 -9.38
CA TYR A 416 -17.41 9.63 -9.92
C TYR A 416 -16.12 9.66 -10.74
N LEU A 417 -16.20 10.17 -11.97
CA LEU A 417 -15.07 10.44 -12.86
C LEU A 417 -15.19 11.89 -13.36
N PRO A 418 -14.18 12.75 -13.14
CA PRO A 418 -14.18 14.11 -13.69
C PRO A 418 -14.08 14.08 -15.23
N THR A 419 -15.16 14.44 -15.93
CA THR A 419 -15.20 14.45 -17.41
C THR A 419 -14.99 15.85 -18.02
N THR A 420 -14.89 16.90 -17.19
CA THR A 420 -14.64 18.28 -17.64
C THR A 420 -13.46 18.88 -16.87
N ASN A 421 -12.77 19.85 -17.49
CA ASN A 421 -11.57 20.46 -16.90
C ASN A 421 -11.86 21.30 -15.65
N GLN A 422 -13.13 21.69 -15.42
CA GLN A 422 -13.60 22.41 -14.23
C GLN A 422 -14.03 21.47 -13.09
N ALA A 423 -14.18 20.17 -13.36
CA ALA A 423 -14.51 19.17 -12.37
C ALA A 423 -13.27 18.69 -11.60
N GLY A 424 -13.46 18.19 -10.38
CA GLY A 424 -12.39 17.60 -9.56
C GLY A 424 -11.30 18.58 -9.10
N LEU A 425 -11.59 19.88 -9.04
CA LEU A 425 -10.61 20.91 -8.63
C LEU A 425 -10.35 20.96 -7.12
N GLN A 426 -11.31 20.48 -6.33
CA GLN A 426 -11.24 20.56 -4.87
C GLN A 426 -10.74 19.24 -4.28
N ARG A 427 -9.92 19.37 -3.24
CA ARG A 427 -9.52 18.22 -2.43
C ARG A 427 -10.73 17.69 -1.66
N PRO A 428 -10.76 16.40 -1.31
CA PRO A 428 -11.79 15.85 -0.44
C PRO A 428 -11.91 16.65 0.86
N TRP A 429 -13.14 16.88 1.30
CA TRP A 429 -13.44 17.64 2.52
C TRP A 429 -13.76 16.69 3.67
N PHE A 430 -13.05 16.85 4.79
CA PHE A 430 -13.22 16.01 5.99
C PHE A 430 -13.71 16.87 7.16
N PRO A 431 -15.01 16.84 7.50
CA PRO A 431 -15.55 17.66 8.59
C PRO A 431 -15.05 17.17 9.95
N LEU A 432 -14.51 18.08 10.76
CA LEU A 432 -14.12 17.82 12.15
C LEU A 432 -15.31 18.14 13.08
N PRO A 433 -15.89 17.16 13.79
CA PRO A 433 -16.88 17.46 14.83
C PRO A 433 -16.24 18.26 15.97
N THR A 434 -16.92 19.31 16.43
CA THR A 434 -16.41 20.24 17.47
C THR A 434 -17.17 20.18 18.79
N LYS A 435 -18.11 19.23 18.94
CA LYS A 435 -18.96 19.08 20.13
C LYS A 435 -18.80 17.70 20.78
N GLY A 436 -18.78 17.69 22.11
CA GLY A 436 -18.70 16.47 22.92
C GLY A 436 -17.28 15.89 23.04
N LEU A 437 -17.08 14.99 24.00
CA LEU A 437 -15.76 14.37 24.26
C LEU A 437 -15.25 13.55 23.07
N GLY A 438 -16.15 13.01 22.23
CA GLY A 438 -15.80 12.30 20.99
C GLY A 438 -15.09 13.18 19.93
N ALA A 439 -15.18 14.51 20.04
CA ALA A 439 -14.45 15.43 19.17
C ALA A 439 -12.93 15.27 19.29
N TRP A 440 -12.41 14.99 20.49
CA TRP A 440 -10.98 14.77 20.70
C TRP A 440 -10.47 13.50 20.02
N ALA A 441 -11.24 12.42 20.08
CA ALA A 441 -10.92 11.19 19.36
C ALA A 441 -10.94 11.42 17.84
N SER A 442 -11.92 12.17 17.35
CA SER A 442 -12.04 12.53 15.93
C SER A 442 -10.88 13.43 15.48
N PHE A 443 -10.45 14.37 16.32
CA PHE A 443 -9.30 15.24 16.07
C PHE A 443 -8.01 14.43 15.93
N GLY A 444 -7.73 13.53 16.88
CA GLY A 444 -6.55 12.65 16.82
C GLY A 444 -6.55 11.75 15.57
N LEU A 445 -7.70 11.17 15.23
CA LEU A 445 -7.84 10.35 14.02
C LEU A 445 -7.61 11.18 12.75
N LEU A 446 -8.14 12.41 12.69
CA LEU A 446 -7.96 13.31 11.55
C LEU A 446 -6.51 13.79 11.41
N MET A 447 -5.76 13.96 12.50
CA MET A 447 -4.32 14.26 12.44
C MET A 447 -3.55 13.12 11.75
N VAL A 448 -3.82 11.87 12.16
CA VAL A 448 -3.21 10.68 11.53
C VAL A 448 -3.61 10.60 10.06
N HIS A 449 -4.90 10.77 9.76
CA HIS A 449 -5.41 10.77 8.39
C HIS A 449 -4.75 11.85 7.52
N THR A 450 -4.53 13.05 8.08
CA THR A 450 -3.84 14.15 7.40
C THR A 450 -2.40 13.78 7.09
N ALA A 451 -1.68 13.21 8.05
CA ALA A 451 -0.29 12.77 7.84
C ALA A 451 -0.19 11.71 6.73
N ARG A 452 -1.18 10.83 6.59
CA ARG A 452 -1.20 9.72 5.62
C ARG A 452 -1.70 10.13 4.24
N GLU A 453 -2.79 10.89 4.14
CA GLU A 453 -3.51 11.10 2.87
C GLU A 453 -3.21 12.44 2.17
N TRP A 454 -2.46 13.36 2.79
CA TRP A 454 -2.31 14.70 2.21
C TRP A 454 -1.63 14.70 0.83
N VAL A 455 -0.65 13.80 0.61
CA VAL A 455 0.06 13.66 -0.67
C VAL A 455 -0.91 13.15 -1.74
N ASP A 456 -1.58 12.05 -1.47
CA ASP A 456 -2.57 11.45 -2.38
C ASP A 456 -3.68 12.46 -2.71
N GLY A 457 -4.21 13.15 -1.70
CA GLY A 457 -5.20 14.22 -1.84
C GLY A 457 -4.72 15.39 -2.70
N ALA A 458 -3.43 15.73 -2.65
CA ALA A 458 -2.84 16.77 -3.48
C ALA A 458 -2.68 16.32 -4.95
N GLN A 459 -2.32 15.05 -5.19
CA GLN A 459 -2.17 14.51 -6.54
C GLN A 459 -3.53 14.27 -7.23
N MET A 460 -4.57 13.90 -6.47
CA MET A 460 -5.92 13.66 -7.00
C MET A 460 -6.56 14.88 -7.66
N VAL A 461 -6.12 16.09 -7.35
CA VAL A 461 -6.65 17.33 -7.97
C VAL A 461 -5.76 17.85 -9.10
N MET A 462 -4.60 17.23 -9.35
CA MET A 462 -3.64 17.69 -10.34
C MET A 462 -4.23 17.59 -11.77
N PRO A 463 -4.06 18.62 -12.63
CA PRO A 463 -4.51 18.55 -14.02
C PRO A 463 -3.76 17.48 -14.81
N GLY A 464 -4.48 16.59 -15.51
CA GLY A 464 -3.90 15.41 -16.14
C GLY A 464 -3.69 14.24 -15.18
N TYR A 465 -4.20 14.32 -13.95
CA TYR A 465 -4.28 13.20 -13.01
C TYR A 465 -5.74 12.97 -12.63
N ARG A 466 -6.46 14.03 -12.25
CA ARG A 466 -7.85 13.92 -11.79
C ARG A 466 -8.80 13.29 -12.82
N ASP A 467 -8.56 13.51 -14.10
CA ASP A 467 -9.38 13.02 -15.22
C ASP A 467 -9.16 11.54 -15.55
N ARG A 468 -8.12 10.90 -15.00
CA ARG A 468 -7.86 9.45 -15.08
C ARG A 468 -8.16 8.69 -13.78
N ILE A 469 -8.69 9.39 -12.76
CA ILE A 469 -9.00 8.83 -11.45
C ILE A 469 -10.52 8.66 -11.32
N VAL A 470 -10.98 7.41 -11.24
CA VAL A 470 -12.36 7.09 -10.88
C VAL A 470 -12.45 6.88 -9.38
N THR A 471 -13.37 7.57 -8.71
CA THR A 471 -13.68 7.36 -7.30
C THR A 471 -14.91 6.50 -7.16
N VAL A 472 -14.77 5.31 -6.60
CA VAL A 472 -15.88 4.44 -6.22
C VAL A 472 -16.31 4.82 -4.79
N HIS A 473 -17.56 5.21 -4.62
CA HIS A 473 -18.07 5.58 -3.31
C HIS A 473 -18.48 4.34 -2.52
N HIS A 474 -18.37 4.39 -1.20
CA HIS A 474 -18.91 3.38 -0.28
C HIS A 474 -19.56 4.05 0.94
N ASP A 475 -20.49 3.38 1.59
CA ASP A 475 -21.03 3.81 2.88
C ASP A 475 -20.30 3.15 4.06
N HIS A 476 -20.87 3.26 5.27
CA HIS A 476 -20.31 2.69 6.49
C HIS A 476 -20.55 1.17 6.63
N ALA A 477 -21.53 0.61 5.92
CA ALA A 477 -21.80 -0.83 5.88
C ALA A 477 -20.92 -1.54 4.84
N GLU A 478 -20.48 -0.81 3.81
CA GLU A 478 -19.70 -1.29 2.67
C GLU A 478 -18.17 -1.07 2.81
N GLY A 479 -17.71 -0.53 3.95
CA GLY A 479 -16.38 0.07 4.09
C GLY A 479 -15.63 -0.25 5.40
N GLY A 480 -14.31 -0.07 5.39
CA GLY A 480 -13.46 -0.12 6.59
C GLY A 480 -13.22 -1.54 7.13
N MET A 481 -13.19 -1.70 8.45
CA MET A 481 -12.94 -3.01 9.11
C MET A 481 -14.15 -3.97 9.07
N ASN A 482 -15.17 -3.71 8.24
CA ASN A 482 -16.33 -4.59 8.11
C ASN A 482 -15.99 -5.81 7.22
N LEU A 483 -15.32 -6.80 7.80
CA LEU A 483 -14.86 -8.00 7.08
C LEU A 483 -15.97 -9.03 6.86
N SER A 484 -17.09 -8.90 7.57
CA SER A 484 -18.27 -9.78 7.50
C SER A 484 -19.40 -9.14 6.66
N MET A 485 -19.09 -8.68 5.45
CA MET A 485 -20.10 -8.14 4.55
C MET A 485 -21.02 -9.25 4.02
N PRO A 486 -22.34 -9.01 3.91
CA PRO A 486 -23.24 -9.94 3.22
C PRO A 486 -22.85 -10.14 1.76
N PRO A 487 -23.14 -11.32 1.16
CA PRO A 487 -22.82 -11.61 -0.24
C PRO A 487 -23.38 -10.58 -1.24
N GLU A 488 -24.55 -10.02 -0.95
CA GLU A 488 -25.22 -9.01 -1.79
C GLU A 488 -24.39 -7.72 -1.84
N VAL A 489 -23.82 -7.31 -0.70
CA VAL A 489 -22.96 -6.12 -0.60
C VAL A 489 -21.68 -6.30 -1.43
N VAL A 490 -21.06 -7.48 -1.35
CA VAL A 490 -19.87 -7.81 -2.16
C VAL A 490 -20.18 -7.73 -3.65
N THR A 491 -21.32 -8.31 -4.08
CA THR A 491 -21.75 -8.31 -5.48
C THR A 491 -22.02 -6.89 -5.99
N GLU A 492 -22.72 -6.07 -5.20
CA GLU A 492 -23.00 -4.67 -5.55
C GLU A 492 -21.73 -3.83 -5.66
N LEU A 493 -20.77 -4.02 -4.75
CA LEU A 493 -19.47 -3.32 -4.78
C LEU A 493 -18.63 -3.73 -5.99
N ALA A 494 -18.60 -5.02 -6.33
CA ALA A 494 -17.92 -5.52 -7.52
C ALA A 494 -18.52 -4.94 -8.80
N GLU A 495 -19.85 -4.90 -8.90
CA GLU A 495 -20.55 -4.29 -10.03
C GLU A 495 -20.30 -2.77 -10.12
N ARG A 496 -20.28 -2.08 -9.00
CA ARG A 496 -19.92 -0.64 -8.93
C ARG A 496 -18.50 -0.39 -9.44
N GLY A 497 -17.56 -1.28 -9.13
CA GLY A 497 -16.20 -1.26 -9.67
C GLY A 497 -16.18 -1.42 -11.20
N ARG A 498 -16.89 -2.43 -11.72
CA ARG A 498 -17.07 -2.67 -13.16
C ARG A 498 -17.63 -1.45 -13.87
N LEU A 499 -18.71 -0.85 -13.34
CA LEU A 499 -19.33 0.35 -13.92
C LEU A 499 -18.44 1.59 -13.81
N GLY A 500 -17.58 1.66 -12.80
CA GLY A 500 -16.49 2.65 -12.73
C GLY A 500 -15.50 2.51 -13.89
N ALA A 501 -15.09 1.28 -14.22
CA ALA A 501 -14.24 1.00 -15.38
C ALA A 501 -14.93 1.34 -16.71
N VAL A 502 -16.22 1.05 -16.85
CA VAL A 502 -17.01 1.44 -18.04
C VAL A 502 -16.94 2.96 -18.30
N LYS A 503 -16.95 3.79 -17.25
CA LYS A 503 -16.79 5.26 -17.41
C LYS A 503 -15.44 5.63 -18.01
N LEU A 504 -14.37 4.94 -17.61
CA LEU A 504 -13.02 5.15 -18.16
C LEU A 504 -12.95 4.71 -19.63
N VAL A 505 -13.47 3.51 -19.96
CA VAL A 505 -13.54 3.02 -21.34
C VAL A 505 -14.30 4.00 -22.23
N ASN A 506 -15.49 4.45 -21.79
CA ASN A 506 -16.29 5.41 -22.55
C ASN A 506 -15.57 6.76 -22.76
N ALA A 507 -14.84 7.24 -21.75
CA ALA A 507 -14.13 8.52 -21.83
C ALA A 507 -12.85 8.44 -22.69
N PHE A 508 -12.10 7.34 -22.63
CA PHE A 508 -10.75 7.23 -23.21
C PHE A 508 -10.68 6.39 -24.49
N ALA A 509 -11.45 5.30 -24.61
CA ALA A 509 -11.46 4.44 -25.79
C ALA A 509 -12.62 4.75 -26.74
N GLY A 510 -13.79 5.10 -26.19
CA GLY A 510 -14.97 5.43 -26.98
C GLY A 510 -15.51 4.24 -27.79
N PRO A 511 -16.39 4.47 -28.78
CA PRO A 511 -17.07 3.39 -29.51
C PRO A 511 -16.20 2.69 -30.57
N GLN A 512 -15.06 3.28 -30.96
CA GLN A 512 -14.13 2.71 -31.95
C GLN A 512 -12.68 2.73 -31.43
N PRO A 513 -12.37 1.93 -30.39
CA PRO A 513 -11.05 1.90 -29.75
C PRO A 513 -9.92 1.64 -30.76
N GLY A 514 -8.82 2.40 -30.66
CA GLY A 514 -7.64 2.25 -31.53
C GLY A 514 -7.79 2.81 -32.95
N THR A 515 -9.01 3.14 -33.39
CA THR A 515 -9.26 3.66 -34.75
C THR A 515 -9.50 5.17 -34.75
N VAL A 516 -10.37 5.66 -33.86
CA VAL A 516 -10.71 7.09 -33.76
C VAL A 516 -10.30 7.62 -32.39
N PRO A 517 -9.39 8.61 -32.33
CA PRO A 517 -9.00 9.23 -31.07
C PRO A 517 -10.20 9.86 -30.35
N THR A 518 -10.42 9.49 -29.09
CA THR A 518 -11.48 10.10 -28.29
C THR A 518 -11.12 11.50 -27.83
N ARG A 519 -12.15 12.32 -27.57
CA ARG A 519 -11.97 13.64 -26.96
C ARG A 519 -11.31 13.55 -25.58
N GLY A 520 -11.66 12.54 -24.78
CA GLY A 520 -11.11 12.37 -23.43
C GLY A 520 -9.61 12.07 -23.48
N TRP A 521 -9.18 11.12 -24.31
CA TRP A 521 -7.75 10.81 -24.46
C TRP A 521 -6.93 11.99 -25.02
N ASN A 522 -7.44 12.69 -26.04
CA ASN A 522 -6.75 13.87 -26.57
C ASN A 522 -6.67 15.02 -25.55
N ASN A 523 -7.75 15.26 -24.79
CA ASN A 523 -7.75 16.26 -23.73
C ASN A 523 -6.75 15.89 -22.62
N HIS A 524 -6.68 14.61 -22.24
CA HIS A 524 -5.71 14.12 -21.27
C HIS A 524 -4.26 14.40 -21.71
N ARG A 525 -3.89 13.97 -22.93
CA ARG A 525 -2.55 14.20 -23.50
C ARG A 525 -2.21 15.70 -23.56
N TRP A 526 -3.17 16.53 -23.95
CA TRP A 526 -3.01 17.98 -23.98
C TRP A 526 -2.79 18.58 -22.59
N LEU A 527 -3.56 18.14 -21.59
CA LEU A 527 -3.38 18.58 -20.20
C LEU A 527 -2.00 18.17 -19.68
N ARG A 528 -1.56 16.92 -19.91
CA ARG A 528 -0.24 16.44 -19.49
C ARG A 528 0.89 17.27 -20.09
N PHE A 529 0.85 17.53 -21.39
CA PHE A 529 1.82 18.39 -22.06
C PHE A 529 1.90 19.78 -21.40
N ARG A 530 0.75 20.41 -21.15
CA ARG A 530 0.70 21.74 -20.53
C ARG A 530 1.14 21.75 -19.07
N THR A 531 0.77 20.72 -18.31
CA THR A 531 1.19 20.57 -16.92
C THR A 531 2.72 20.39 -16.84
N ALA A 532 3.28 19.51 -17.66
CA ALA A 532 4.72 19.25 -17.69
C ALA A 532 5.53 20.49 -18.14
N THR A 533 5.15 21.11 -19.25
CA THR A 533 5.86 22.29 -19.79
C THR A 533 5.74 23.51 -18.88
N SER A 534 4.58 23.72 -18.25
CA SER A 534 4.43 24.80 -17.25
C SER A 534 5.27 24.55 -16.00
N GLY A 535 5.38 23.31 -15.54
CA GLY A 535 6.24 22.95 -14.41
C GLY A 535 7.72 23.17 -14.73
N LEU A 536 8.15 22.79 -15.94
CA LEU A 536 9.52 22.97 -16.42
C LEU A 536 9.88 24.44 -16.58
N ALA A 537 9.00 25.24 -17.20
CA ALA A 537 9.23 26.68 -17.37
C ALA A 537 9.40 27.39 -16.03
N GLY A 538 8.56 27.08 -15.03
CA GLY A 538 8.69 27.63 -13.68
C GLY A 538 10.00 27.23 -12.99
N TRP A 539 10.45 25.98 -13.18
CA TRP A 539 11.73 25.51 -12.65
C TRP A 539 12.93 26.20 -13.32
N LEU A 540 12.93 26.32 -14.64
CA LEU A 540 13.98 27.00 -15.41
C LEU A 540 14.08 28.49 -15.03
N GLN A 541 12.95 29.16 -14.84
CA GLN A 541 12.93 30.55 -14.38
C GLN A 541 13.55 30.69 -12.98
N GLY A 542 13.21 29.78 -12.06
CA GLY A 542 13.81 29.73 -10.72
C GLY A 542 15.33 29.47 -10.78
N PHE A 543 15.75 28.44 -11.53
CA PHE A 543 17.15 28.10 -11.75
C PHE A 543 17.95 29.31 -12.25
N ARG A 544 17.48 29.96 -13.32
CA ARG A 544 18.12 31.14 -13.90
C ARG A 544 18.28 32.28 -12.90
N SER A 545 17.21 32.55 -12.14
CA SER A 545 17.19 33.64 -11.17
C SER A 545 18.24 33.42 -10.07
N SER A 546 18.36 32.18 -9.57
CA SER A 546 19.38 31.81 -8.59
C SER A 546 20.79 31.71 -9.17
N TYR A 547 20.94 31.29 -10.43
CA TYR A 547 22.25 31.17 -11.09
C TYR A 547 22.93 32.53 -11.28
N LEU A 548 22.16 33.58 -11.60
CA LEU A 548 22.65 34.94 -11.76
C LEU A 548 22.75 35.73 -10.45
N ASP A 549 22.28 35.17 -9.34
CA ASP A 549 22.32 35.83 -8.05
C ASP A 549 23.72 35.76 -7.43
N THR A 550 24.35 36.92 -7.30
CA THR A 550 25.68 37.07 -6.69
C THR A 550 25.63 37.48 -5.22
N THR A 551 24.44 37.50 -4.60
CA THR A 551 24.25 38.00 -3.22
C THR A 551 24.45 36.94 -2.13
N SER A 552 24.67 35.69 -2.51
CA SER A 552 24.82 34.55 -1.56
C SER A 552 26.11 34.61 -0.73
N GLY A 553 27.07 35.45 -1.10
CA GLY A 553 28.39 35.53 -0.46
C GLY A 553 29.35 34.39 -0.82
N GLY A 554 28.91 33.42 -1.62
CA GLY A 554 29.76 32.37 -2.19
C GLY A 554 30.33 32.76 -3.57
N THR A 555 31.18 31.88 -4.13
CA THR A 555 31.61 32.00 -5.53
C THR A 555 30.38 31.99 -6.43
N PRO A 556 30.20 32.97 -7.34
CA PRO A 556 29.08 32.99 -8.28
C PRO A 556 28.98 31.69 -9.06
N TYR A 557 27.76 31.21 -9.31
CA TYR A 557 27.57 29.97 -10.07
C TYR A 557 28.14 30.08 -11.49
N SER A 558 28.12 31.26 -12.10
CA SER A 558 28.77 31.52 -13.39
C SER A 558 30.26 31.22 -13.42
N ASP A 559 30.93 31.35 -12.28
CA ASP A 559 32.37 31.16 -12.15
C ASP A 559 32.68 29.71 -11.75
N LEU A 560 31.73 29.02 -11.10
CA LEU A 560 31.79 27.60 -10.77
C LEU A 560 31.44 26.70 -11.96
N ALA A 561 30.51 27.10 -12.82
CA ALA A 561 30.06 26.32 -13.97
C ALA A 561 29.38 27.27 -14.97
N GLY A 562 30.03 27.57 -16.09
CA GLY A 562 29.55 28.51 -17.10
C GLY A 562 30.59 28.70 -18.21
N PRO A 563 30.25 29.31 -19.35
CA PRO A 563 31.21 29.52 -20.43
C PRO A 563 32.48 30.23 -19.93
N GLY A 564 33.63 29.56 -20.00
CA GLY A 564 34.91 30.09 -19.53
C GLY A 564 35.17 29.99 -18.02
N ALA A 565 34.29 29.35 -17.25
CA ALA A 565 34.39 29.25 -15.80
C ALA A 565 35.57 28.38 -15.32
N ASP A 566 36.45 28.94 -14.49
CA ASP A 566 37.68 28.31 -14.02
C ASP A 566 37.80 28.27 -12.48
N ALA A 567 36.80 28.73 -11.74
CA ALA A 567 36.87 28.73 -10.29
C ALA A 567 37.00 27.30 -9.72
N PRO A 568 37.80 27.09 -8.65
CA PRO A 568 38.00 25.78 -8.04
C PRO A 568 36.68 25.16 -7.56
N LEU A 569 36.45 23.89 -7.89
CA LEU A 569 35.31 23.14 -7.38
C LEU A 569 35.57 22.67 -5.94
N PRO A 570 34.60 22.79 -5.02
CA PRO A 570 34.78 22.37 -3.63
C PRO A 570 34.75 20.84 -3.45
N SER A 571 34.18 20.08 -4.39
CA SER A 571 34.07 18.62 -4.37
C SER A 571 33.89 18.06 -5.78
N TYR A 572 33.95 16.74 -5.93
CA TYR A 572 33.82 16.03 -7.22
C TYR A 572 34.71 16.64 -8.33
N GLN A 573 36.02 16.66 -8.07
CA GLN A 573 36.99 17.28 -8.98
C GLN A 573 36.87 16.70 -10.39
N LEU A 574 36.83 17.60 -11.37
CA LEU A 574 36.69 17.24 -12.77
C LEU A 574 38.04 17.36 -13.48
N THR A 575 38.32 16.42 -14.36
CA THR A 575 39.37 16.57 -15.38
C THR A 575 39.02 17.73 -16.30
N SER A 576 40.02 18.43 -16.88
CA SER A 576 39.79 19.57 -17.78
C SER A 576 38.74 19.33 -18.88
N PRO A 577 38.73 18.17 -19.60
CA PRO A 577 37.71 17.92 -20.62
C PRO A 577 36.28 17.84 -20.07
N LYS A 578 36.11 17.28 -18.86
CA LYS A 578 34.80 17.22 -18.19
C LYS A 578 34.36 18.59 -17.69
N ARG A 579 35.32 19.44 -17.30
CA ARG A 579 35.05 20.83 -16.89
C ARG A 579 34.62 21.68 -18.08
N GLU A 580 35.28 21.56 -19.23
CA GLU A 580 34.87 22.25 -20.46
C GLU A 580 33.46 21.82 -20.89
N LEU A 581 33.16 20.52 -20.86
CA LEU A 581 31.82 20.01 -21.17
C LEU A 581 30.77 20.54 -20.19
N LEU A 582 31.05 20.56 -18.88
CA LEU A 582 30.15 21.15 -17.88
C LEU A 582 29.84 22.62 -18.23
N ASN A 583 30.88 23.40 -18.52
CA ASN A 583 30.77 24.81 -18.86
C ASN A 583 29.93 25.06 -20.12
N GLU A 584 30.15 24.26 -21.17
CA GLU A 584 29.37 24.29 -22.41
C GLU A 584 27.89 23.97 -22.15
N ARG A 585 27.62 22.88 -21.42
CA ARG A 585 26.25 22.46 -21.07
C ARG A 585 25.53 23.48 -20.21
N THR A 586 26.22 24.14 -19.29
CA THR A 586 25.62 25.23 -18.53
C THR A 586 25.27 26.42 -19.43
N GLY A 587 26.11 26.76 -20.41
CA GLY A 587 25.81 27.79 -21.42
C GLY A 587 24.55 27.46 -22.24
N GLU A 588 24.43 26.23 -22.73
CA GLU A 588 23.23 25.75 -23.44
C GLU A 588 21.97 25.84 -22.57
N LEU A 589 22.07 25.42 -21.30
CA LEU A 589 20.97 25.50 -20.34
C LEU A 589 20.55 26.96 -20.09
N MET A 590 21.49 27.88 -19.94
CA MET A 590 21.19 29.29 -19.74
C MET A 590 20.48 29.89 -20.97
N ASN A 591 20.94 29.58 -22.18
CA ASN A 591 20.25 29.97 -23.43
C ASN A 591 18.81 29.43 -23.49
N LEU A 592 18.60 28.19 -23.04
CA LEU A 592 17.27 27.61 -22.93
C LEU A 592 16.42 28.38 -21.91
N THR A 593 16.97 28.73 -20.75
CA THR A 593 16.24 29.50 -19.73
C THR A 593 15.87 30.90 -20.21
N ASP A 594 16.68 31.54 -21.05
CA ASP A 594 16.38 32.84 -21.63
C ASP A 594 15.20 32.75 -22.62
N SER A 595 15.23 31.75 -23.50
CA SER A 595 14.19 31.55 -24.51
C SER A 595 12.85 31.07 -23.93
N TRP A 596 12.88 30.20 -22.92
CA TRP A 596 11.69 29.64 -22.28
C TRP A 596 11.17 30.44 -21.09
N GLY A 597 12.05 31.13 -20.35
CA GLY A 597 11.68 31.91 -19.16
C GLY A 597 11.04 33.26 -19.47
N GLY A 598 11.28 33.81 -20.68
CA GLY A 598 10.77 35.11 -21.11
C GLY A 598 9.42 35.09 -21.84
N ALA A 599 8.95 33.93 -22.30
CA ALA A 599 7.68 33.79 -23.01
C ALA A 599 6.63 33.10 -22.14
N PRO A 600 5.41 33.67 -21.95
CA PRO A 600 4.37 32.99 -21.19
C PRO A 600 3.93 31.74 -21.95
N VAL A 601 4.29 30.57 -21.42
CA VAL A 601 3.60 29.31 -21.74
C VAL A 601 2.09 29.56 -21.57
N PRO A 602 1.20 29.13 -22.49
CA PRO A 602 -0.24 29.38 -22.40
C PRO A 602 -0.78 29.00 -21.00
N PRO A 603 -1.79 29.74 -20.48
CA PRO A 603 -2.07 29.84 -19.04
C PRO A 603 -2.13 28.49 -18.33
N ALA A 604 -1.22 28.26 -17.37
CA ALA A 604 -1.05 26.98 -16.68
C ALA A 604 -2.39 26.35 -16.27
N PRO A 605 -2.60 25.05 -16.51
CA PRO A 605 -3.73 24.32 -15.94
C PRO A 605 -3.81 24.52 -14.42
N GLN A 606 -5.02 24.58 -13.85
CA GLN A 606 -5.23 24.84 -12.43
C GLN A 606 -5.58 23.56 -11.66
N PRO A 607 -4.98 23.32 -10.47
CA PRO A 607 -3.93 24.15 -9.82
C PRO A 607 -2.58 24.09 -10.56
N ALA A 608 -1.80 25.17 -10.46
CA ALA A 608 -0.50 25.28 -11.15
C ALA A 608 0.51 24.20 -10.68
N PRO A 609 1.20 23.50 -11.60
CA PRO A 609 2.20 22.50 -11.26
C PRO A 609 3.48 23.11 -10.70
N ARG A 610 4.23 22.34 -9.90
CA ARG A 610 5.57 22.69 -9.43
C ARG A 610 6.50 21.49 -9.51
N LEU A 611 7.63 21.64 -10.20
CA LEU A 611 8.71 20.66 -10.18
C LEU A 611 9.62 20.88 -8.98
N ARG A 612 10.09 19.78 -8.37
CA ARG A 612 11.04 19.77 -7.26
C ARG A 612 11.99 18.60 -7.43
N LEU A 613 13.26 18.79 -7.05
CA LEU A 613 14.22 17.70 -6.97
C LEU A 613 13.91 16.86 -5.73
N VAL A 614 13.82 15.55 -5.91
CA VAL A 614 13.70 14.55 -4.86
C VAL A 614 14.73 13.44 -5.16
N PRO A 615 15.27 12.75 -4.14
CA PRO A 615 16.07 11.56 -4.37
C PRO A 615 15.27 10.53 -5.18
N ASP A 616 15.92 9.81 -6.08
CA ASP A 616 15.31 8.62 -6.67
C ASP A 616 15.24 7.53 -5.60
N ASP A 617 14.05 7.31 -5.07
CA ASP A 617 13.74 6.28 -4.08
C ASP A 617 13.25 4.99 -4.74
N GLY A 618 13.42 4.86 -6.06
CA GLY A 618 12.95 3.73 -6.84
C GLY A 618 11.44 3.69 -7.00
N THR A 619 10.66 4.66 -6.52
CA THR A 619 9.19 4.73 -6.73
C THR A 619 8.82 5.20 -8.14
N ALA A 620 9.73 5.94 -8.80
CA ALA A 620 9.59 6.36 -10.19
C ALA A 620 10.15 5.34 -11.21
N ALA A 621 10.91 4.33 -10.75
CA ALA A 621 11.44 3.27 -11.61
C ALA A 621 10.30 2.47 -12.28
N GLY A 622 10.52 1.92 -13.47
CA GLY A 622 9.46 1.40 -14.36
C GLY A 622 9.15 2.33 -15.54
N LEU A 623 9.71 3.55 -15.52
CA LEU A 623 9.88 4.43 -16.67
C LEU A 623 11.27 4.26 -17.32
N ASP A 624 11.98 3.17 -17.00
CA ASP A 624 13.25 2.89 -17.64
C ASP A 624 13.01 2.91 -19.14
N LEU A 625 13.49 3.97 -19.78
CA LEU A 625 13.51 4.17 -21.21
C LEU A 625 14.54 3.17 -21.76
N GLN A 626 14.18 1.90 -21.71
CA GLN A 626 14.80 0.83 -22.47
C GLN A 626 13.73 0.36 -23.46
N ASP A 627 13.47 1.24 -24.43
CA ASP A 627 13.23 0.78 -25.80
C ASP A 627 14.61 0.42 -26.39
#